data_AF-A0AAW9EDM2-F1
#
_entry.id   AF-A0AAW9EDM2-F1
#
_cell.length_a   1.000
_cell.length_b   1.000
_cell.length_c   1.000
_cell.angle_alpha   90.00
_cell.angle_beta   90.00
_cell.angle_gamma   90.00
#
_symmetry.space_group_name_H-M   'P 1'
#
loop_
_entity.id
_entity.type
_entity.pdbx_description
1 polymer ?
#
loop_
_entity_poly.entity_id
_entity_poly.type
_entity_poly.pdbx_seq_one_letter_code
_entity_poly.pdbx_strand_id
1 'polypeptide(L)'
;VLNSVSSRHDMDTLAEKHLNHKTTTFEEIAGKGKGQLTFNQIEVEQATLYAAEDADITLLLHQALYPQIEAIAPLKHVYHDIE
;
A
#
# COMPACT_ATOMS: atom_id res chain seq x y z
N VAL A 1 10.67 1.14 9.44
CA VAL A 1 9.68 0.02 9.41
C VAL A 1 9.30 -0.41 10.83
N LEU A 2 8.01 -0.65 11.14
CA LEU A 2 7.55 -1.01 12.50
C LEU A 2 8.05 -2.38 12.99
N ASN A 3 8.09 -3.38 12.11
CA ASN A 3 8.69 -4.70 12.35
C ASN A 3 9.26 -5.25 11.04
N SER A 4 10.58 -5.19 10.88
CA SER A 4 11.27 -5.52 9.62
C SER A 4 11.33 -7.01 9.29
N VAL A 5 11.14 -7.89 10.29
CA VAL A 5 11.12 -9.36 10.09
C VAL A 5 9.70 -9.90 9.92
N SER A 6 8.71 -9.00 9.85
CA SER A 6 7.33 -9.41 9.61
C SER A 6 7.10 -9.83 8.15
N SER A 7 5.84 -10.04 7.76
CA SER A 7 5.44 -10.31 6.38
C SER A 7 5.92 -9.23 5.39
N ARG A 8 5.65 -9.44 4.10
CA ARG A 8 5.92 -8.47 3.03
C ARG A 8 5.36 -7.08 3.38
N HIS A 9 6.06 -6.05 2.88
CA HIS A 9 5.77 -4.64 3.13
C HIS A 9 5.14 -3.93 1.91
N ASP A 10 4.58 -4.69 0.97
CA ASP A 10 3.74 -4.11 -0.09
C ASP A 10 2.36 -3.69 0.46
N MET A 11 1.71 -2.77 -0.25
CA MET A 11 0.44 -2.17 0.17
C MET A 11 -0.66 -3.21 0.36
N ASP A 12 -0.74 -4.21 -0.53
CA ASP A 12 -1.75 -5.27 -0.47
C ASP A 12 -1.64 -6.07 0.83
N THR A 13 -0.42 -6.52 1.16
CA THR A 13 -0.15 -7.28 2.39
C THR A 13 -0.43 -6.43 3.64
N LEU A 14 -0.07 -5.15 3.60
CA LEU A 14 -0.29 -4.24 4.73
C LEU A 14 -1.79 -3.94 4.93
N ALA A 15 -2.54 -3.71 3.85
CA ALA A 15 -3.97 -3.44 3.88
C ALA A 15 -4.74 -4.64 4.45
N GLU A 16 -4.42 -5.86 4.00
CA GLU A 16 -5.07 -7.07 4.51
C GLU A 16 -4.80 -7.24 6.02
N LYS A 17 -3.54 -7.06 6.44
CA LYS A 17 -3.14 -7.28 7.83
C LYS A 17 -3.66 -6.22 8.79
N HIS A 18 -3.63 -4.94 8.40
CA HIS A 18 -3.86 -3.82 9.30
C HIS A 18 -5.26 -3.21 9.17
N LEU A 19 -5.87 -3.32 7.99
CA LEU A 19 -7.19 -2.75 7.70
C LEU A 19 -8.25 -3.84 7.46
N ASN A 20 -7.87 -5.12 7.41
CA ASN A 20 -8.74 -6.22 7.00
C ASN A 20 -9.40 -5.94 5.64
N HIS A 21 -8.65 -5.29 4.75
CA HIS A 21 -9.08 -4.86 3.42
C HIS A 21 -8.21 -5.52 2.35
N LYS A 22 -8.85 -6.09 1.33
CA LYS A 22 -8.14 -6.62 0.16
C LYS A 22 -8.24 -5.59 -0.96
N THR A 23 -7.10 -5.03 -1.33
CA THR A 23 -6.93 -4.08 -2.42
C THR A 23 -7.16 -4.72 -3.79
N THR A 24 -7.56 -3.89 -4.74
CA THR A 24 -7.58 -4.24 -6.16
C THR A 24 -6.15 -4.44 -6.63
N THR A 25 -5.85 -5.56 -7.26
CA THR A 25 -4.50 -5.81 -7.79
C THR A 25 -4.34 -5.20 -9.17
N PHE A 26 -3.11 -4.83 -9.55
CA PHE A 26 -2.84 -4.34 -10.91
C PHE A 26 -3.25 -5.37 -11.97
N GLU A 27 -3.08 -6.66 -11.69
CA GLU A 27 -3.49 -7.74 -12.60
C GLU A 27 -5.01 -7.82 -12.82
N GLU A 28 -5.83 -7.35 -11.87
CA GLU A 28 -7.29 -7.31 -12.01
C GLU A 28 -7.74 -6.24 -13.01
N ILE A 29 -7.01 -5.13 -13.14
CA ILE A 29 -7.33 -4.05 -14.11
C ILE A 29 -6.53 -4.14 -15.41
N ALA A 30 -5.33 -4.71 -15.38
CA ALA A 30 -4.42 -4.75 -16.51
C ALA A 30 -4.33 -6.13 -17.18
N GLY A 31 -4.88 -7.17 -16.54
CA GLY A 31 -4.68 -8.56 -16.97
C GLY A 31 -3.30 -9.10 -16.60
N LYS A 32 -2.93 -10.24 -17.18
CA LYS A 32 -1.71 -11.00 -16.81
C LYS A 32 -0.91 -11.45 -18.04
N GLY A 33 0.38 -11.72 -17.82
CA GLY A 33 1.27 -12.33 -18.81
C GLY A 33 1.57 -11.40 -20.00
N LYS A 34 1.83 -11.99 -21.18
CA LYS A 34 2.24 -11.23 -22.38
C LYS A 34 1.18 -10.24 -22.89
N GLY A 35 -0.08 -10.46 -22.53
CA GLY A 35 -1.20 -9.58 -22.91
C GLY A 35 -1.56 -8.55 -21.84
N GLN A 36 -0.76 -8.42 -20.77
CA GLN A 36 -0.99 -7.42 -19.74
C GLN A 36 -0.88 -6.02 -20.34
N LEU A 37 -1.91 -5.21 -20.09
CA LEU A 37 -1.99 -3.83 -20.50
C LEU A 37 -1.01 -2.97 -19.69
N THR A 38 -0.51 -1.91 -20.29
CA THR A 38 0.15 -0.82 -19.57
C THR A 38 -0.90 0.15 -19.05
N PHE A 39 -0.61 0.92 -17.99
CA PHE A 39 -1.61 1.76 -17.32
C PHE A 39 -2.32 2.75 -18.27
N ASN A 40 -1.63 3.24 -19.31
CA ASN A 40 -2.21 4.15 -20.30
C ASN A 40 -3.20 3.50 -21.29
N GLN A 41 -3.31 2.16 -21.27
CA GLN A 41 -4.26 1.37 -22.07
C GLN A 41 -5.48 0.94 -21.27
N ILE A 42 -5.52 1.25 -19.97
CA ILE A 42 -6.63 0.89 -19.08
C ILE A 42 -7.73 1.95 -19.22
N GLU A 43 -8.99 1.51 -19.20
CA GLU A 43 -10.14 2.41 -19.21
C GLU A 43 -10.06 3.40 -18.04
N VAL A 44 -10.33 4.68 -18.32
CA VAL A 44 -10.13 5.77 -17.36
C VAL A 44 -10.88 5.53 -16.06
N GLU A 45 -12.09 4.98 -16.12
CA GLU A 45 -12.90 4.68 -14.94
C GLU A 45 -12.22 3.63 -14.04
N GLN A 46 -11.73 2.53 -14.62
CA GLN A 46 -11.03 1.48 -13.86
C GLN A 46 -9.70 1.97 -13.30
N ALA A 47 -8.92 2.70 -14.11
CA ALA A 47 -7.67 3.31 -13.69
C ALA A 47 -7.88 4.31 -12.54
N THR A 48 -8.98 5.08 -12.58
CA THR A 48 -9.32 6.05 -11.54
C THR A 48 -9.67 5.36 -10.23
N LEU A 49 -10.50 4.31 -10.26
CA LEU A 49 -10.87 3.57 -9.05
C LEU A 49 -9.66 2.91 -8.39
N TYR A 50 -8.81 2.26 -9.19
CA TYR A 50 -7.57 1.64 -8.70
C TYR A 50 -6.62 2.67 -8.09
N ALA A 51 -6.33 3.76 -8.80
CA ALA A 51 -5.41 4.79 -8.31
C ALA A 51 -5.95 5.55 -7.09
N ALA A 52 -7.28 5.73 -7.02
CA ALA A 52 -7.92 6.34 -5.85
C ALA A 52 -7.87 5.41 -4.63
N GLU A 53 -8.07 4.10 -4.81
CA GLU A 53 -7.92 3.11 -3.74
C GLU A 53 -6.50 3.09 -3.20
N ASP A 54 -5.47 3.09 -4.06
CA ASP A 54 -4.07 3.16 -3.63
C ASP A 54 -3.82 4.36 -2.71
N ALA A 55 -4.35 5.53 -3.07
CA ALA A 55 -4.19 6.75 -2.28
C ALA A 55 -4.93 6.68 -0.93
N ASP A 56 -6.18 6.20 -0.94
CA ASP A 56 -7.01 6.09 0.27
C ASP A 56 -6.43 5.06 1.25
N ILE A 57 -6.09 3.87 0.75
CA ILE A 57 -5.48 2.81 1.56
C ILE A 57 -4.13 3.23 2.12
N THR A 58 -3.31 3.94 1.35
CA THR A 58 -2.04 4.48 1.84
C THR A 58 -2.25 5.43 3.02
N LEU A 59 -3.25 6.31 2.94
CA LEU A 59 -3.58 7.23 4.03
C LEU A 59 -4.08 6.48 5.28
N LEU A 60 -4.97 5.50 5.10
CA LEU A 60 -5.49 4.68 6.20
C LEU A 60 -4.38 3.88 6.88
N LEU A 61 -3.45 3.31 6.10
CA LEU A 61 -2.28 2.61 6.61
C LEU A 61 -1.38 3.55 7.42
N HIS A 62 -1.13 4.77 6.93
CA HIS A 62 -0.38 5.77 7.68
C HIS A 62 -1.05 6.08 9.02
N GLN A 63 -2.36 6.33 9.03
CA GLN A 63 -3.12 6.62 10.25
C GLN A 63 -3.08 5.46 11.25
N ALA A 64 -3.05 4.21 10.78
CA ALA A 64 -2.97 3.02 11.64
C ALA A 64 -1.55 2.77 12.19
N LEU A 65 -0.51 2.98 11.38
CA LEU A 65 0.86 2.57 11.69
C LEU A 65 1.69 3.69 12.33
N TYR A 66 1.52 4.93 11.89
CA TYR A 66 2.34 6.05 12.34
C TYR A 66 2.26 6.31 13.85
N PRO A 67 1.08 6.25 14.52
CA PRO A 67 1.01 6.39 15.98
C PRO A 67 1.83 5.34 16.74
N GLN A 68 1.97 4.13 16.19
CA GLN A 68 2.75 3.05 16.80
C GLN A 68 4.26 3.30 16.66
N ILE A 69 4.69 3.90 15.53
CA ILE A 69 6.07 4.34 15.33
C ILE A 69 6.39 5.50 16.29
N GLU A 70 5.50 6.49 16.36
CA GLU A 70 5.68 7.68 17.20
C GLU A 70 5.74 7.33 18.70
N ALA A 71 5.00 6.32 19.15
CA ALA A 71 5.02 5.85 20.52
C ALA A 71 6.40 5.33 20.99
N ILE A 72 7.30 4.99 20.06
CA ILE A 72 8.61 4.43 20.37
C ILE A 72 9.70 5.37 19.84
N ALA A 73 10.26 6.21 20.73
CA ALA A 73 11.20 7.26 20.34
C ALA A 73 12.38 6.80 19.47
N PRO A 74 13.05 5.64 19.74
CA PRO A 74 14.08 5.13 18.83
C PRO A 74 13.56 4.79 17.43
N LEU A 75 12.33 4.28 17.30
CA LEU A 75 11.74 3.99 15.99
C LEU A 75 11.37 5.27 15.24
N LYS A 76 10.83 6.27 15.94
CA LYS A 76 10.53 7.59 15.37
C LYS A 76 11.79 8.24 14.79
N HIS A 77 12.91 8.18 15.52
CA HIS A 77 14.20 8.71 15.05
C HIS A 77 14.66 8.01 13.76
N VAL A 78 14.69 6.67 13.76
CA VAL A 78 15.09 5.92 12.57
C VAL A 78 14.18 6.26 11.39
N TYR A 79 12.86 6.34 11.61
CA TYR A 79 11.89 6.62 10.55
C TYR A 79 11.99 8.03 9.94
N HIS A 80 12.29 9.07 10.74
CA HIS A 80 12.32 10.45 10.25
C HIS A 80 13.70 10.93 9.82
N ASP A 81 14.75 10.45 10.49
CA ASP A 81 16.09 11.00 10.37
C ASP A 81 17.06 10.09 9.61
N ILE A 82 16.65 8.86 9.26
CA ILE A 82 17.52 7.86 8.61
C ILE A 82 16.88 7.26 7.34
N GLU A 83 15.65 6.77 7.41
CA GLU A 83 14.92 6.17 6.26
C GLU A 83 14.49 7.21 5.22
#